data_AF-A0A0A7KJI5-F1
#
_entry.id   AF-A0A0A7KJI5-F1
#
_cell.length_a   1.000
_cell.length_b   1.000
_cell.length_c   1.000
_cell.angle_alpha   90.00
_cell.angle_beta   90.00
_cell.angle_gamma   90.00
#
_symmetry.space_group_name_H-M   'P 1'
#
loop_
_entity.id
_entity.type
_entity.pdbx_description
1 polymer ?
#
loop_
_entity_poly.entity_id
_entity_poly.type
_entity_poly.pdbx_seq_one_letter_code
_entity_poly.pdbx_strand_id
1 'polypeptide(L)'
;MKTPTFHFGLSVLLMGAMLLTSCGSQGDTASTPPTPSAAAATAAPTVAEQIAEFAARPELQDAESQTILRENADDPLLLQGLQEAYGLPNAGLDAEALALAAGDPGLSVQATGKAGYAQRVAWGSISHYAAERRSPDYSGLNWNYDGCSAPKGLGLGYSDFFRSACNVHDFGYRNLPKLISIPYWPYNKARTDSAFLSNMRGLCNSKSLWARPGCYAAAQAYYVVVRDFGWAKWHR
;
A
#
# COMPACT_ATOMS: atom_id res chain seq x y z
N MET A 1 4.99 -23.01 -44.20
CA MET A 1 4.40 -24.25 -43.65
C MET A 1 5.48 -25.04 -42.91
N LYS A 2 5.45 -24.98 -41.57
CA LYS A 2 5.93 -26.03 -40.64
C LYS A 2 5.64 -25.54 -39.21
N THR A 3 4.66 -26.15 -38.58
CA THR A 3 4.29 -25.96 -37.16
C THR A 3 5.19 -26.84 -36.28
N PRO A 4 5.63 -26.38 -35.10
CA PRO A 4 6.18 -27.27 -34.09
C PRO A 4 5.06 -27.81 -33.19
N THR A 5 4.99 -29.13 -33.10
CA THR A 5 4.13 -29.92 -32.22
C THR A 5 4.74 -29.96 -30.82
N PHE A 6 4.02 -29.50 -29.79
CA PHE A 6 4.40 -29.71 -28.39
C PHE A 6 3.60 -30.88 -27.81
N HIS A 7 4.32 -31.87 -27.30
CA HIS A 7 3.75 -33.02 -26.57
C HIS A 7 3.36 -32.61 -25.15
N PHE A 8 2.10 -32.81 -24.80
CA PHE A 8 1.60 -32.76 -23.43
C PHE A 8 1.98 -34.06 -22.69
N GLY A 9 2.86 -33.94 -21.70
CA GLY A 9 3.20 -35.00 -20.76
C GLY A 9 2.22 -35.02 -19.59
N LEU A 10 1.39 -36.06 -19.58
CA LEU A 10 0.38 -36.40 -18.58
C LEU A 10 1.03 -36.64 -17.21
N SER A 11 0.84 -35.73 -16.25
CA SER A 11 1.19 -35.98 -14.85
C SER A 11 0.01 -36.60 -14.12
N VAL A 12 0.19 -37.84 -13.70
CA VAL A 12 -0.75 -38.69 -12.98
C VAL A 12 -0.99 -38.12 -11.57
N LEU A 13 -2.26 -37.87 -11.26
CA LEU A 13 -2.74 -37.51 -9.93
C LEU A 13 -2.75 -38.78 -9.05
N LEU A 14 -1.81 -38.89 -8.09
CA LEU A 14 -1.89 -39.92 -7.05
C LEU A 14 -2.91 -39.48 -5.99
N MET A 15 -4.09 -40.08 -5.99
CA MET A 15 -5.05 -40.02 -4.88
C MET A 15 -4.52 -40.88 -3.74
N GLY A 16 -4.08 -40.25 -2.65
CA GLY A 16 -3.76 -40.92 -1.39
C GLY A 16 -5.04 -41.32 -0.66
N ALA A 17 -5.21 -42.63 -0.42
CA ALA A 17 -6.29 -43.18 0.38
C ALA A 17 -6.08 -42.85 1.86
N MET A 18 -7.04 -42.16 2.48
CA MET A 18 -7.11 -42.03 3.93
C MET A 18 -7.74 -43.29 4.53
N LEU A 19 -6.97 -44.00 5.35
CA LEU A 19 -7.45 -45.09 6.19
C LEU A 19 -8.17 -44.51 7.41
N LEU A 20 -9.48 -44.70 7.50
CA LEU A 20 -10.26 -44.45 8.70
C LEU A 20 -9.97 -45.56 9.72
N THR A 21 -9.19 -45.23 10.76
CA THR A 21 -9.01 -46.09 11.93
C THR A 21 -10.13 -45.80 12.92
N SER A 22 -11.07 -46.74 13.03
CA SER A 22 -12.12 -46.76 14.05
C SER A 22 -11.56 -47.41 15.32
N CYS A 23 -11.49 -46.67 16.43
CA CYS A 23 -11.27 -47.25 17.76
C CYS A 23 -12.56 -47.12 18.57
N GLY A 24 -12.98 -48.25 19.11
CA GLY A 24 -14.28 -48.46 19.75
C GLY A 24 -14.43 -47.82 21.13
N SER A 25 -15.70 -47.67 21.49
CA SER A 25 -16.21 -47.25 22.79
C SER A 25 -16.01 -48.33 23.84
N GLN A 26 -15.36 -47.98 24.95
CA GLN A 26 -15.60 -48.58 26.26
C GLN A 26 -15.71 -47.45 27.27
N GLY A 27 -16.88 -47.37 27.92
CA GLY A 27 -17.09 -46.48 29.06
C GLY A 27 -16.40 -47.05 30.28
N ASP A 28 -15.89 -46.17 31.14
CA ASP A 28 -16.02 -46.28 32.60
C ASP A 28 -15.54 -45.00 33.29
N THR A 29 -16.39 -44.51 34.20
CA THR A 29 -16.14 -43.56 35.30
C THR A 29 -15.58 -42.17 34.96
N ALA A 30 -16.48 -41.17 35.03
CA ALA A 30 -16.16 -39.76 35.01
C ALA A 30 -15.24 -39.38 36.20
N SER A 31 -13.96 -39.25 35.92
CA SER A 31 -13.05 -38.37 36.67
C SER A 31 -12.82 -37.14 35.81
N THR A 32 -13.33 -35.99 36.23
CA THR A 32 -13.12 -34.70 35.56
C THR A 32 -11.61 -34.48 35.38
N PRO A 33 -11.10 -34.41 34.14
CA PRO A 33 -9.72 -33.99 33.92
C PRO A 33 -9.56 -32.59 34.51
N PRO A 34 -8.45 -32.26 35.19
CA PRO A 34 -8.17 -30.87 35.53
C PRO A 34 -8.20 -30.08 34.23
N THR A 35 -9.11 -29.11 34.14
CA THR A 35 -9.16 -28.14 33.04
C THR A 35 -7.75 -27.62 32.87
N PRO A 36 -7.11 -27.75 31.70
CA PRO A 36 -5.86 -27.06 31.46
C PRO A 36 -6.14 -25.59 31.70
N SER A 37 -5.54 -25.03 32.77
CA SER A 37 -5.52 -23.61 33.00
C SER A 37 -5.09 -22.99 31.68
N ALA A 38 -5.95 -22.14 31.10
CA ALA A 38 -5.60 -21.37 29.93
C ALA A 38 -4.39 -20.53 30.34
N ALA A 39 -3.19 -21.04 30.07
CA ALA A 39 -2.00 -20.23 30.01
C ALA A 39 -2.39 -19.07 29.12
N ALA A 40 -2.43 -17.87 29.68
CA ALA A 40 -2.78 -16.67 28.96
C ALA A 40 -1.91 -16.65 27.71
N ALA A 41 -2.51 -16.93 26.55
CA ALA A 41 -1.85 -16.73 25.29
C ALA A 41 -1.47 -15.25 25.30
N THR A 42 -0.17 -14.96 25.38
CA THR A 42 0.33 -13.59 25.25
C THR A 42 -0.26 -13.05 23.96
N ALA A 43 -1.11 -12.03 24.10
CA ALA A 43 -1.74 -11.39 22.96
C ALA A 43 -0.65 -10.94 21.98
N ALA A 44 -0.92 -11.05 20.67
CA ALA A 44 -0.01 -10.53 19.66
C ALA A 44 0.21 -9.02 19.88
N PRO A 45 1.43 -8.51 19.67
CA PRO A 45 1.71 -7.10 19.88
C PRO A 45 0.85 -6.23 18.95
N THR A 46 0.31 -5.16 19.50
CA THR A 46 -0.46 -4.15 18.77
C THR A 46 0.41 -3.43 17.72
N VAL A 47 -0.22 -2.72 16.79
CA VAL A 47 0.48 -1.90 15.78
C VAL A 47 1.38 -0.87 16.46
N ALA A 48 0.88 -0.18 17.49
CA ALA A 48 1.62 0.81 18.26
C ALA A 48 2.84 0.23 18.99
N GLU A 49 2.70 -0.95 19.61
CA GLU A 49 3.84 -1.62 20.27
C GLU A 49 4.92 -2.00 19.25
N GLN A 50 4.52 -2.47 18.06
CA GLN A 50 5.47 -2.80 16.99
C GLN A 50 6.15 -1.55 16.42
N ILE A 51 5.43 -0.44 16.24
CA ILE A 51 6.00 0.84 15.79
C ILE A 51 6.95 1.40 16.85
N ALA A 52 6.63 1.28 18.14
CA ALA A 52 7.50 1.72 19.23
C ALA A 52 8.85 0.98 19.23
N GLU A 53 8.86 -0.31 18.91
CA GLU A 53 10.10 -1.09 18.74
C GLU A 53 10.97 -0.54 17.59
N PHE A 54 10.36 -0.19 16.45
CA PHE A 54 11.09 0.49 15.38
C PHE A 54 11.57 1.88 15.80
N ALA A 55 10.75 2.64 16.54
CA ALA A 55 11.08 3.97 17.02
C ALA A 55 12.27 3.99 18.00
N ALA A 56 12.62 2.86 18.62
CA ALA A 56 13.80 2.74 19.48
C ALA A 56 15.13 2.59 18.70
N ARG A 57 15.08 2.41 17.36
CA ARG A 57 16.28 2.16 16.56
C ARG A 57 17.11 3.43 16.35
N PRO A 58 18.46 3.35 16.41
CA PRO A 58 19.35 4.51 16.32
C PRO A 58 19.13 5.42 15.10
N GLU A 59 18.81 4.83 13.96
CA GLU A 59 18.58 5.49 12.68
C GLU A 59 17.29 6.29 12.59
N LEU A 60 16.38 6.11 13.54
CA LEU A 60 15.08 6.80 13.62
C LEU A 60 15.02 7.81 14.78
N GLN A 61 16.14 8.10 15.45
CA GLN A 61 16.18 9.00 16.62
C GLN A 61 16.14 10.48 16.26
N ASP A 62 16.17 10.85 14.98
CA ASP A 62 15.99 12.25 14.60
C ASP A 62 14.56 12.72 14.98
N ALA A 63 14.44 13.99 15.36
CA ALA A 63 13.20 14.56 15.88
C ALA A 63 12.02 14.44 14.89
N GLU A 64 12.35 14.36 13.61
CA GLU A 64 11.43 14.34 12.49
C GLU A 64 10.77 12.96 12.37
N SER A 65 11.60 11.91 12.27
CA SER A 65 11.17 10.51 12.35
C SER A 65 10.37 10.25 13.63
N GLN A 66 10.85 10.68 14.80
CA GLN A 66 10.15 10.48 16.07
C GLN A 66 8.76 11.13 16.10
N THR A 67 8.62 12.31 15.50
CA THR A 67 7.33 13.02 15.41
C THR A 67 6.34 12.23 14.58
N ILE A 68 6.75 11.77 13.39
CA ILE A 68 5.90 10.96 12.50
C ILE A 68 5.46 9.68 13.18
N LEU A 69 6.40 8.95 13.79
CA LEU A 69 6.14 7.64 14.41
C LEU A 69 5.14 7.78 15.56
N ARG A 70 5.25 8.85 16.35
CA ARG A 70 4.32 9.15 17.44
C ARG A 70 2.93 9.55 16.93
N GLU A 71 2.85 10.36 15.87
CA GLU A 71 1.56 10.86 15.34
C GLU A 71 0.79 9.79 14.56
N ASN A 72 1.48 8.74 14.09
CA ASN A 72 0.92 7.67 13.30
C ASN A 72 1.11 6.30 13.97
N ALA A 73 1.23 6.25 15.30
CA ALA A 73 1.56 5.05 16.06
C ALA A 73 0.56 3.90 15.84
N ASP A 74 -0.69 4.19 15.52
CA ASP A 74 -1.72 3.19 15.25
C ASP A 74 -1.93 2.90 13.74
N ASP A 75 -1.11 3.48 12.86
CA ASP A 75 -1.27 3.33 11.41
C ASP A 75 -0.64 2.02 10.90
N PRO A 76 -1.44 1.03 10.46
CA PRO A 76 -0.91 -0.23 9.93
C PRO A 76 -0.06 -0.05 8.66
N LEU A 77 -0.29 1.01 7.89
CA LEU A 77 0.55 1.32 6.73
C LEU A 77 1.92 1.86 7.10
N LEU A 78 2.02 2.60 8.21
CA LEU A 78 3.32 3.00 8.75
C LEU A 78 4.11 1.75 9.15
N LEU A 79 3.49 0.86 9.93
CA LEU A 79 4.11 -0.40 10.36
C LEU A 79 4.58 -1.22 9.14
N GLN A 80 3.72 -1.38 8.14
CA GLN A 80 4.09 -2.08 6.92
C GLN A 80 5.28 -1.42 6.21
N GLY A 81 5.29 -0.09 6.12
CA GLY A 81 6.40 0.64 5.51
C GLY A 81 7.71 0.46 6.26
N LEU A 82 7.67 0.46 7.59
CA LEU A 82 8.85 0.18 8.42
C LEU A 82 9.33 -1.24 8.20
N GLN A 83 8.44 -2.23 8.25
CA GLN A 83 8.78 -3.63 7.97
C GLN A 83 9.45 -3.78 6.59
N GLU A 84 8.89 -3.14 5.56
CA GLU A 84 9.46 -3.13 4.21
C GLU A 84 10.85 -2.47 4.17
N ALA A 85 11.03 -1.32 4.84
CA ALA A 85 12.31 -0.61 4.90
C ALA A 85 13.43 -1.45 5.52
N TYR A 86 13.09 -2.32 6.49
CA TYR A 86 14.00 -3.26 7.14
C TYR A 86 14.11 -4.62 6.43
N GLY A 87 13.41 -4.83 5.31
CA GLY A 87 13.39 -6.12 4.60
C GLY A 87 12.68 -7.23 5.38
N LEU A 88 11.80 -6.88 6.31
CA LEU A 88 10.99 -7.82 7.07
C LEU A 88 9.76 -8.26 6.26
N PRO A 89 9.29 -9.50 6.45
CA PRO A 89 8.06 -9.97 5.83
C PRO A 89 6.88 -9.04 6.15
N ASN A 90 6.15 -8.62 5.12
CA ASN A 90 4.95 -7.83 5.24
C ASN A 90 4.00 -8.16 4.08
N ALA A 91 2.72 -7.80 4.22
CA ALA A 91 1.70 -8.12 3.20
C ALA A 91 1.87 -7.34 1.88
N GLY A 92 2.79 -6.36 1.81
CA GLY A 92 2.93 -5.45 0.67
C GLY A 92 1.79 -4.44 0.59
N LEU A 93 2.03 -3.32 -0.09
CA LEU A 93 0.99 -2.32 -0.33
C LEU A 93 -0.12 -2.89 -1.22
N ASP A 94 -1.27 -3.20 -0.63
CA ASP A 94 -2.48 -3.52 -1.36
C ASP A 94 -3.34 -2.26 -1.51
N ALA A 95 -3.15 -1.59 -2.63
CA ALA A 95 -3.87 -0.37 -2.96
C ALA A 95 -5.39 -0.59 -3.18
N GLU A 96 -5.81 -1.83 -3.46
CA GLU A 96 -7.24 -2.17 -3.58
C GLU A 96 -7.85 -2.36 -2.19
N ALA A 97 -7.15 -3.05 -1.28
CA ALA A 97 -7.54 -3.12 0.13
C ALA A 97 -7.59 -1.73 0.80
N LEU A 98 -6.67 -0.82 0.44
CA LEU A 98 -6.69 0.56 0.92
C LEU A 98 -7.88 1.36 0.39
N ALA A 99 -8.26 1.16 -0.88
CA ALA A 99 -9.45 1.78 -1.44
C ALA A 99 -10.73 1.26 -0.77
N LEU A 100 -10.80 -0.05 -0.48
CA LEU A 100 -11.91 -0.67 0.25
C LEU A 100 -12.00 -0.19 1.71
N ALA A 101 -10.86 -0.10 2.41
CA ALA A 101 -10.79 0.37 3.79
C ALA A 101 -11.23 1.84 3.96
N ALA A 102 -11.14 2.65 2.89
CA ALA A 102 -11.66 4.02 2.86
C ALA A 102 -13.20 4.09 2.69
N GLY A 103 -13.91 2.94 2.73
CA GLY A 103 -15.37 2.88 2.68
C GLY A 103 -15.95 2.96 1.26
N ASP A 104 -15.13 2.71 0.22
CA ASP A 104 -15.60 2.70 -1.16
C ASP A 104 -16.24 1.34 -1.52
N PRO A 105 -17.38 1.29 -2.23
CA PRO A 105 -18.12 0.07 -2.58
C PRO A 105 -17.38 -0.99 -3.44
N GLY A 106 -16.05 -0.97 -3.52
CA GLY A 106 -15.27 -1.92 -4.31
C GLY A 106 -15.55 -1.81 -5.80
N LEU A 107 -16.06 -0.67 -6.26
CA LEU A 107 -16.29 -0.42 -7.66
C LEU A 107 -14.93 -0.33 -8.35
N SER A 108 -14.56 -1.34 -9.13
CA SER A 108 -13.37 -1.26 -9.97
C SER A 108 -13.60 -0.17 -11.00
N VAL A 109 -12.85 0.92 -10.91
CA VAL A 109 -13.05 2.07 -11.80
C VAL A 109 -12.21 1.98 -13.05
N GLN A 110 -11.70 0.79 -13.41
CA GLN A 110 -10.93 0.63 -14.64
C GLN A 110 -11.76 1.12 -15.84
N ALA A 111 -11.40 2.30 -16.32
CA ALA A 111 -12.04 2.96 -17.42
C ALA A 111 -11.35 2.58 -18.73
N THR A 112 -12.00 2.87 -19.85
CA THR A 112 -11.42 2.73 -21.18
C THR A 112 -11.11 4.11 -21.78
N GLY A 113 -10.54 4.12 -22.99
CA GLY A 113 -10.22 5.35 -23.70
C GLY A 113 -9.32 6.31 -22.91
N LYS A 114 -9.64 7.60 -22.96
CA LYS A 114 -8.87 8.67 -22.30
C LYS A 114 -8.81 8.54 -20.78
N ALA A 115 -9.93 8.13 -20.17
CA ALA A 115 -10.01 7.95 -18.71
C ALA A 115 -9.16 6.76 -18.26
N GLY A 116 -9.23 5.63 -18.97
CA GLY A 116 -8.38 4.47 -18.71
C GLY A 116 -6.90 4.74 -18.93
N TYR A 117 -6.57 5.53 -19.96
CA TYR A 117 -5.21 6.01 -20.18
C TYR A 117 -4.72 6.86 -19.00
N ALA A 118 -5.52 7.85 -18.56
CA ALA A 118 -5.17 8.70 -17.43
C ALA A 118 -4.99 7.88 -16.13
N GLN A 119 -5.78 6.84 -15.90
CA GLN A 119 -5.61 5.94 -14.77
C GLN A 119 -4.28 5.18 -14.81
N ARG A 120 -3.91 4.60 -15.96
CA ARG A 120 -2.62 3.91 -16.11
C ARG A 120 -1.43 4.84 -15.84
N VAL A 121 -1.49 6.07 -16.36
CA VAL A 121 -0.45 7.08 -16.12
C VAL A 121 -0.41 7.49 -14.65
N ALA A 122 -1.56 7.77 -14.03
CA ALA A 122 -1.66 8.24 -12.65
C ALA A 122 -1.30 7.17 -11.60
N TRP A 123 -1.51 5.89 -11.92
CA TRP A 123 -1.26 4.77 -11.01
C TRP A 123 0.02 4.01 -11.32
N GLY A 124 0.74 4.43 -12.37
CA GLY A 124 2.00 3.85 -12.80
C GLY A 124 3.21 4.36 -12.01
N SER A 125 4.38 3.87 -12.41
CA SER A 125 5.66 4.33 -11.88
C SER A 125 6.00 5.75 -12.35
N ILE A 126 6.90 6.41 -11.63
CA ILE A 126 7.54 7.66 -12.06
C ILE A 126 8.12 7.55 -13.48
N SER A 127 8.74 6.41 -13.82
CA SER A 127 9.31 6.18 -15.15
C SER A 127 8.24 6.06 -16.23
N HIS A 128 7.12 5.38 -15.95
CA HIS A 128 5.99 5.28 -16.86
C HIS A 128 5.38 6.66 -17.11
N TYR A 129 5.06 7.42 -16.06
CA TYR A 129 4.59 8.81 -16.19
C TYR A 129 5.53 9.67 -17.04
N ALA A 130 6.84 9.59 -16.80
CA ALA A 130 7.83 10.37 -17.57
C ALA A 130 7.89 9.96 -19.05
N ALA A 131 7.67 8.68 -19.37
CA ALA A 131 7.59 8.21 -20.76
C ALA A 131 6.33 8.75 -21.45
N GLU A 132 5.18 8.58 -20.81
CA GLU A 132 3.87 8.97 -21.33
C GLU A 132 3.78 10.49 -21.55
N ARG A 133 4.37 11.28 -20.64
CA ARG A 133 4.42 12.73 -20.79
C ARG A 133 5.22 13.21 -22.01
N ARG A 134 6.24 12.46 -22.45
CA ARG A 134 7.07 12.84 -23.62
C ARG A 134 6.33 12.63 -24.93
N SER A 135 5.40 11.69 -24.99
CA SER A 135 4.61 11.38 -26.17
C SER A 135 3.19 10.94 -25.78
N PRO A 136 2.30 11.88 -25.39
CA PRO A 136 0.97 11.53 -24.90
C PRO A 136 0.06 10.93 -25.98
N ASP A 137 -0.60 9.82 -25.68
CA ASP A 137 -1.58 9.20 -26.60
C ASP A 137 -2.90 10.00 -26.72
N TYR A 138 -3.18 10.90 -25.77
CA TYR A 138 -4.39 11.71 -25.74
C TYR A 138 -4.09 13.19 -25.54
N SER A 139 -4.68 14.04 -26.41
CA SER A 139 -4.63 15.49 -26.25
C SER A 139 -5.52 15.97 -25.09
N GLY A 140 -5.25 17.19 -24.59
CA GLY A 140 -6.10 17.85 -23.59
C GLY A 140 -6.07 17.23 -22.19
N LEU A 141 -5.07 16.39 -21.90
CA LEU A 141 -4.72 16.03 -20.52
C LEU A 141 -3.91 17.17 -19.89
N ASN A 142 -4.12 17.41 -18.60
CA ASN A 142 -3.37 18.38 -17.84
C ASN A 142 -2.08 17.74 -17.31
N TRP A 143 -0.95 18.09 -17.93
CA TRP A 143 0.39 17.63 -17.54
C TRP A 143 1.13 18.61 -16.62
N ASN A 144 0.48 19.69 -16.18
CA ASN A 144 1.07 20.63 -15.23
C ASN A 144 1.13 20.02 -13.83
N TYR A 145 2.12 20.43 -13.05
CA TYR A 145 2.34 20.05 -11.66
C TYR A 145 2.95 21.24 -10.94
N ASP A 146 2.64 21.35 -9.66
CA ASP A 146 3.34 22.21 -8.70
C ASP A 146 4.35 21.41 -7.87
N GLY A 147 4.28 20.07 -7.94
CA GLY A 147 5.12 19.17 -7.16
C GLY A 147 4.56 19.02 -5.76
N CYS A 148 5.41 18.78 -4.77
CA CYS A 148 4.92 18.51 -3.42
C CYS A 148 4.37 19.79 -2.76
N SER A 149 3.05 19.93 -2.76
CA SER A 149 2.29 21.02 -2.13
C SER A 149 2.03 20.78 -0.63
N ALA A 150 2.60 19.73 -0.04
CA ALA A 150 2.52 19.45 1.38
C ALA A 150 2.97 20.67 2.21
N PRO A 151 2.25 21.04 3.28
CA PRO A 151 2.55 22.24 4.07
C PRO A 151 4.01 22.32 4.51
N LYS A 152 4.63 23.49 4.31
CA LYS A 152 5.93 23.82 4.91
C LYS A 152 5.80 23.66 6.43
N GLY A 153 6.66 22.85 7.04
CA GLY A 153 6.64 22.64 8.50
C GLY A 153 6.07 21.30 8.96
N LEU A 154 5.65 20.41 8.05
CA LEU A 154 5.46 18.99 8.39
C LEU A 154 6.77 18.27 8.76
N GLY A 155 7.90 19.01 8.75
CA GLY A 155 9.24 18.54 9.05
C GLY A 155 9.47 17.25 8.31
N LEU A 156 9.85 17.26 7.05
CA LEU A 156 10.36 16.03 6.44
C LEU A 156 11.62 16.23 5.60
N GLY A 157 11.97 17.45 5.19
CA GLY A 157 13.08 17.67 4.23
C GLY A 157 12.94 16.91 2.88
N TYR A 158 11.87 16.13 2.69
CA TYR A 158 11.68 15.20 1.59
C TYR A 158 10.86 15.80 0.44
N SER A 159 10.42 17.06 0.50
CA SER A 159 9.58 17.67 -0.56
C SER A 159 10.28 17.65 -1.92
N ASP A 160 11.56 18.01 -1.96
CA ASP A 160 12.34 17.95 -3.20
C ASP A 160 12.66 16.51 -3.60
N PHE A 161 12.92 15.64 -2.62
CA PHE A 161 13.21 14.23 -2.85
C PHE A 161 12.01 13.48 -3.46
N PHE A 162 10.79 13.76 -2.98
CA PHE A 162 9.54 13.16 -3.46
C PHE A 162 8.92 13.91 -4.63
N ARG A 163 9.54 14.98 -5.14
CA ARG A 163 8.99 15.82 -6.21
C ARG A 163 8.53 15.02 -7.42
N SER A 164 9.28 14.00 -7.83
CA SER A 164 8.89 13.17 -8.97
C SER A 164 7.65 12.32 -8.68
N ALA A 165 7.46 11.82 -7.47
CA ALA A 165 6.25 11.11 -7.06
C ALA A 165 5.05 12.08 -6.99
N CYS A 166 5.25 13.29 -6.45
CA CYS A 166 4.23 14.34 -6.41
C CYS A 166 3.77 14.74 -7.82
N ASN A 167 4.66 14.79 -8.81
CA ASN A 167 4.27 15.09 -10.20
C ASN A 167 3.32 14.03 -10.80
N VAL A 168 3.49 12.75 -10.44
CA VAL A 168 2.57 11.67 -10.87
C VAL A 168 1.21 11.84 -10.17
N HIS A 169 1.23 12.12 -8.87
CA HIS A 169 0.04 12.36 -8.06
C HIS A 169 -0.79 13.55 -8.57
N ASP A 170 -0.13 14.66 -8.87
CA ASP A 170 -0.73 15.87 -9.46
C ASP A 170 -1.45 15.54 -10.78
N PHE A 171 -0.86 14.70 -11.63
CA PHE A 171 -1.48 14.30 -12.87
C PHE A 171 -2.81 13.57 -12.62
N GLY A 172 -2.86 12.65 -11.66
CA GLY A 172 -4.09 11.98 -11.24
C GLY A 172 -5.16 12.98 -10.79
N TYR A 173 -4.81 13.86 -9.85
CA TYR A 173 -5.72 14.85 -9.26
C TYR A 173 -6.23 15.90 -10.27
N ARG A 174 -5.43 16.24 -11.28
CA ARG A 174 -5.80 17.27 -12.27
C ARG A 174 -6.69 16.75 -13.40
N ASN A 175 -6.72 15.43 -13.61
CA ASN A 175 -7.40 14.78 -14.73
C ASN A 175 -8.56 13.88 -14.31
N LEU A 176 -8.35 12.96 -13.36
CA LEU A 176 -9.34 11.93 -13.03
C LEU A 176 -10.70 12.49 -12.56
N PRO A 177 -10.80 13.53 -11.72
CA PRO A 177 -12.10 14.12 -11.35
C PRO A 177 -12.92 14.65 -12.52
N LYS A 178 -12.28 14.96 -13.65
CA LYS A 178 -12.93 15.50 -14.86
C LYS A 178 -13.27 14.43 -15.88
N LEU A 179 -12.66 13.24 -15.75
CA LEU A 179 -12.78 12.13 -16.69
C LEU A 179 -13.64 11.00 -16.14
N ILE A 180 -13.81 10.94 -14.81
CA ILE A 180 -14.55 9.92 -14.08
C ILE A 180 -15.73 10.58 -13.37
N SER A 181 -16.88 9.90 -13.30
CA SER A 181 -18.05 10.43 -12.62
C SER A 181 -17.87 10.44 -11.10
N ILE A 182 -18.54 11.41 -10.45
CA ILE A 182 -18.47 11.69 -9.01
C ILE A 182 -18.60 10.43 -8.13
N PRO A 183 -19.50 9.46 -8.40
CA PRO A 183 -19.65 8.28 -7.55
C PRO A 183 -18.39 7.40 -7.44
N TYR A 184 -17.49 7.46 -8.42
CA TYR A 184 -16.25 6.68 -8.42
C TYR A 184 -15.01 7.48 -8.04
N TRP A 185 -15.17 8.77 -7.72
CA TRP A 185 -14.05 9.62 -7.32
C TRP A 185 -13.35 9.11 -6.04
N PRO A 186 -14.05 8.68 -4.97
CA PRO A 186 -13.37 8.23 -3.75
C PRO A 186 -12.38 7.09 -4.00
N TYR A 187 -12.76 6.07 -4.79
CA TYR A 187 -11.86 5.00 -5.21
C TYR A 187 -10.68 5.51 -6.00
N ASN A 188 -10.90 6.35 -7.02
CA ASN A 188 -9.81 6.86 -7.86
C ASN A 188 -8.84 7.70 -7.03
N LYS A 189 -9.36 8.48 -6.09
CA LYS A 189 -8.56 9.23 -5.14
C LYS A 189 -7.71 8.28 -4.29
N ALA A 190 -8.32 7.30 -3.63
CA ALA A 190 -7.61 6.34 -2.79
C ALA A 190 -6.54 5.56 -3.58
N ARG A 191 -6.84 5.16 -4.82
CA ARG A 191 -5.88 4.47 -5.70
C ARG A 191 -4.74 5.39 -6.14
N THR A 192 -5.03 6.67 -6.38
CA THR A 192 -4.02 7.70 -6.73
C THR A 192 -3.12 8.00 -5.53
N ASP A 193 -3.67 8.14 -4.33
CA ASP A 193 -2.91 8.35 -3.09
C ASP A 193 -2.05 7.11 -2.77
N SER A 194 -2.56 5.90 -2.99
CA SER A 194 -1.79 4.66 -2.83
C SER A 194 -0.64 4.54 -3.84
N ALA A 195 -0.87 4.93 -5.10
CA ALA A 195 0.19 4.99 -6.10
C ALA A 195 1.27 6.03 -5.75
N PHE A 196 0.88 7.14 -5.12
CA PHE A 196 1.81 8.12 -4.61
C PHE A 196 2.68 7.56 -3.49
N LEU A 197 2.09 6.87 -2.50
CA LEU A 197 2.84 6.17 -1.44
C LEU A 197 3.82 5.14 -2.04
N SER A 198 3.37 4.32 -3.00
CA SER A 198 4.21 3.34 -3.68
C SER A 198 5.40 3.99 -4.41
N ASN A 199 5.16 5.08 -5.14
CA ASN A 199 6.22 5.82 -5.83
C ASN A 199 7.22 6.45 -4.84
N MET A 200 6.77 6.99 -3.70
CA MET A 200 7.66 7.51 -2.67
C MET A 200 8.51 6.41 -2.03
N ARG A 201 7.94 5.24 -1.69
CA ARG A 201 8.70 4.07 -1.21
C ARG A 201 9.73 3.60 -2.24
N GLY A 202 9.35 3.58 -3.52
CA GLY A 202 10.26 3.31 -4.62
C GLY A 202 11.47 4.24 -4.67
N LEU A 203 11.28 5.54 -4.39
CA LEU A 203 12.38 6.49 -4.26
C LEU A 203 13.23 6.19 -3.01
N CYS A 204 12.60 5.88 -1.88
CA CYS A 204 13.30 5.53 -0.64
C CYS A 204 14.19 4.29 -0.77
N ASN A 205 13.90 3.37 -1.69
CA ASN A 205 14.75 2.22 -1.96
C ASN A 205 16.15 2.60 -2.47
N SER A 206 16.32 3.81 -3.04
CA SER A 206 17.64 4.34 -3.43
C SER A 206 18.48 4.84 -2.24
N LYS A 207 17.89 5.01 -1.05
CA LYS A 207 18.60 5.41 0.16
C LYS A 207 19.41 4.24 0.73
N SER A 208 20.44 4.58 1.51
CA SER A 208 21.18 3.61 2.32
C SER A 208 20.25 2.93 3.32
N LEU A 209 20.63 1.74 3.79
CA LEU A 209 19.86 1.00 4.81
C LEU A 209 19.61 1.85 6.07
N TRP A 210 20.54 2.74 6.42
CA TRP A 210 20.40 3.65 7.55
C TRP A 210 19.36 4.75 7.31
N ALA A 211 19.35 5.38 6.13
CA ALA A 211 18.43 6.49 5.85
C ALA A 211 17.05 6.05 5.34
N ARG A 212 16.91 4.78 4.93
CA ARG A 212 15.69 4.25 4.32
C ARG A 212 14.49 4.23 5.27
N PRO A 213 14.60 3.80 6.54
CA PRO A 213 13.46 3.77 7.46
C PRO A 213 12.84 5.16 7.68
N GLY A 214 13.67 6.18 7.92
CA GLY A 214 13.19 7.57 8.05
C GLY A 214 12.51 8.08 6.77
N CYS A 215 13.04 7.71 5.60
CA CYS A 215 12.40 8.04 4.32
C CYS A 215 11.02 7.37 4.16
N TYR A 216 10.88 6.11 4.58
CA TYR A 216 9.59 5.40 4.56
C TYR A 216 8.59 6.01 5.55
N ALA A 217 9.02 6.41 6.75
CA ALA A 217 8.19 7.15 7.68
C ALA A 217 7.71 8.48 7.05
N ALA A 218 8.61 9.22 6.40
CA ALA A 218 8.25 10.43 5.68
C ALA A 218 7.24 10.17 4.55
N ALA A 219 7.45 9.15 3.73
CA ALA A 219 6.52 8.76 2.67
C ALA A 219 5.10 8.51 3.24
N GLN A 220 5.01 7.86 4.40
CA GLN A 220 3.74 7.64 5.08
C GLN A 220 3.08 8.95 5.51
N ALA A 221 3.82 9.87 6.11
CA ALA A 221 3.28 11.17 6.52
C ALA A 221 2.74 11.97 5.33
N TYR A 222 3.43 11.97 4.18
CA TYR A 222 2.90 12.56 2.94
C TYR A 222 1.61 11.90 2.47
N TYR A 223 1.53 10.57 2.55
CA TYR A 223 0.33 9.82 2.19
C TYR A 223 -0.87 10.15 3.11
N VAL A 224 -0.66 10.20 4.42
CA VAL A 224 -1.70 10.54 5.40
C VAL A 224 -2.30 11.92 5.11
N VAL A 225 -1.47 12.90 4.79
CA VAL A 225 -1.92 14.24 4.40
C VAL A 225 -2.84 14.19 3.18
N VAL A 226 -2.45 13.52 2.09
CA VAL A 226 -3.32 13.48 0.89
C VAL A 226 -4.54 12.59 1.07
N ARG A 227 -4.45 11.54 1.89
CA ARG A 227 -5.57 10.66 2.22
C ARG A 227 -6.68 11.47 2.90
N ASP A 228 -6.31 12.23 3.92
CA ASP A 228 -7.24 12.95 4.78
C ASP A 228 -7.66 14.31 4.17
N PHE A 229 -6.78 14.94 3.39
CA PHE A 229 -7.01 16.22 2.73
C PHE A 229 -7.04 16.08 1.19
N GLY A 230 -8.19 16.43 0.58
CA GLY A 230 -8.36 16.37 -0.89
C GLY A 230 -9.81 16.34 -1.36
N TRP A 231 -10.75 16.12 -0.44
CA TRP A 231 -12.20 15.99 -0.72
C TRP A 231 -12.94 17.34 -0.82
N ALA A 232 -12.48 18.38 -0.12
CA ALA A 232 -13.26 19.59 0.15
C ALA A 232 -13.62 20.47 -1.07
N LYS A 233 -13.04 20.22 -2.26
CA LYS A 233 -13.30 21.03 -3.46
C LYS A 233 -14.40 20.48 -4.37
N TRP A 234 -14.80 19.22 -4.21
CA TRP A 234 -15.65 18.52 -5.19
C TRP A 234 -17.08 18.26 -4.72
N HIS A 235 -17.42 18.65 -3.48
CA HIS A 235 -18.78 18.59 -2.91
C HIS A 235 -19.43 19.97 -2.78
N ARG A 236 -19.01 20.96 -3.58
CA ARG A 236 -19.71 22.25 -3.74
C ARG A 236 -20.28 22.36 -5.14
#